data_AF-A0A7S9LUX1-F1
#
_entry.id   AF-A0A7S9LUX1-F1
#
_cell.length_a   1.000
_cell.length_b   1.000
_cell.length_c   1.000
_cell.angle_alpha   90.00
_cell.angle_beta   90.00
_cell.angle_gamma   90.00
#
_symmetry.space_group_name_H-M   'P 1'
#
loop_
_entity.id
_entity.type
_entity.pdbx_description
1 polymer ?
#
loop_
_entity_poly.entity_id
_entity_poly.type
_entity_poly.pdbx_seq_one_letter_code
_entity_poly.pdbx_strand_id
1 'polypeptide(L)'
;MGQALFRWTGVVLVVLGAALFSLLGLHVGGIEVAPLQAAGVNGVGSYLAATCGAVMIGWGSILIAAAHRAELWFPAGLGTGLGFIGLALVRLWASLSADPAFAFFAMLLPGEVVLFLALAIAFLQVSVGVWGRLKDAFFSLRAAPGWVQLWVWLFLLPANMGGVVLYGLTQHPLAGWVALGFLFVVLANMALVLYERGISRLTSLPHLIPWVPLQIYTGFWLFAWGGLSPTMTLFAWFYFGVIGISNAFDAYDTWRWFRGERAVLGVSAEVA
;
A
#
# COMPACT_ATOMS: atom_id res chain seq x y z
N MET A 1 5.55 -0.32 -22.96
CA MET A 1 4.50 -1.35 -22.76
C MET A 1 3.42 -0.92 -21.76
N GLY A 2 3.78 -0.37 -20.59
CA GLY A 2 2.80 0.03 -19.55
C GLY A 2 1.77 1.11 -19.95
N GLN A 3 2.18 2.18 -20.65
CA GLN A 3 1.28 3.28 -21.04
C GLN A 3 0.13 2.84 -21.95
N ALA A 4 0.45 2.14 -23.03
CA ALA A 4 -0.55 1.64 -23.97
C ALA A 4 -1.53 0.69 -23.27
N LEU A 5 -1.01 -0.14 -22.38
CA LEU A 5 -1.79 -1.12 -21.65
C LEU A 5 -2.74 -0.49 -20.61
N PHE A 6 -2.29 0.52 -19.85
CA PHE A 6 -3.16 1.32 -18.96
C PHE A 6 -4.25 2.05 -19.74
N ARG A 7 -3.88 2.65 -20.88
CA ARG A 7 -4.82 3.36 -21.76
C ARG A 7 -5.91 2.43 -22.27
N TRP A 8 -5.53 1.26 -22.81
CA TRP A 8 -6.50 0.30 -23.34
C TRP A 8 -7.36 -0.34 -22.25
N THR A 9 -6.78 -0.64 -21.08
CA THR A 9 -7.54 -1.15 -19.92
C THR A 9 -8.55 -0.11 -19.45
N GLY A 10 -8.16 1.16 -19.37
CA GLY A 10 -9.06 2.25 -19.02
C GLY A 10 -10.18 2.45 -20.06
N VAL A 11 -9.87 2.38 -21.36
CA VAL A 11 -10.88 2.44 -22.44
C VAL A 11 -11.87 1.28 -22.34
N VAL A 12 -11.39 0.06 -22.12
CA VAL A 12 -12.26 -1.12 -21.95
C VAL A 12 -13.19 -0.95 -20.75
N LEU A 13 -12.67 -0.46 -19.62
CA LEU A 13 -13.48 -0.18 -18.42
C LEU A 13 -14.54 0.90 -18.67
N VAL A 14 -14.18 1.99 -19.36
CA VAL A 14 -15.15 3.04 -19.71
C VAL A 14 -16.24 2.49 -20.63
N VAL A 15 -15.90 1.70 -21.64
CA VAL A 15 -16.86 1.14 -22.60
C VAL A 15 -17.78 0.13 -21.92
N LEU A 16 -17.23 -0.80 -21.14
CA LEU A 16 -18.03 -1.78 -20.39
C LEU A 16 -18.89 -1.11 -19.31
N GLY A 17 -18.33 -0.13 -18.61
CA GLY A 17 -19.05 0.65 -17.62
C GLY A 17 -20.19 1.45 -18.24
N ALA A 18 -19.97 2.07 -19.40
CA ALA A 18 -20.99 2.76 -20.17
C ALA A 18 -22.07 1.79 -20.66
N ALA A 19 -21.70 0.59 -21.13
CA ALA A 19 -22.69 -0.43 -21.52
C ALA A 19 -23.56 -0.86 -20.33
N LEU A 20 -22.96 -1.16 -19.18
CA LEU A 20 -23.68 -1.51 -17.94
C LEU A 20 -24.56 -0.36 -17.43
N PHE A 21 -24.07 0.87 -17.51
CA PHE A 21 -24.81 2.06 -17.12
C PHE A 21 -25.98 2.35 -18.09
N SER A 22 -25.79 2.17 -19.40
CA SER A 22 -26.78 2.46 -20.44
C SER A 22 -27.89 1.42 -20.53
N LEU A 23 -27.55 0.14 -20.30
CA LEU A 23 -28.53 -0.95 -20.26
C LEU A 23 -29.58 -0.76 -19.14
N LEU A 24 -29.34 0.15 -18.19
CA LEU A 24 -30.19 0.37 -17.01
C LEU A 24 -30.61 1.85 -16.81
N GLY A 25 -29.82 2.80 -17.32
CA GLY A 25 -30.13 4.24 -17.30
C GLY A 25 -31.29 4.64 -18.22
N LEU A 26 -31.66 3.82 -19.20
CA LEU A 26 -32.87 4.01 -20.01
C LEU A 26 -34.17 3.78 -19.21
N HIS A 27 -34.12 3.34 -17.95
CA HIS A 27 -35.31 3.08 -17.12
C HIS A 27 -35.55 4.10 -15.99
N VAL A 28 -34.69 5.11 -15.82
CA VAL A 28 -34.87 6.17 -14.80
C VAL A 28 -35.83 7.29 -15.29
N GLY A 29 -36.34 7.19 -16.52
CA GLY A 29 -37.27 8.15 -17.14
C GLY A 29 -38.76 7.76 -17.16
N GLY A 30 -39.20 6.80 -16.33
CA GLY A 30 -40.62 6.47 -16.20
C GLY A 30 -41.18 5.46 -17.20
N ILE A 31 -40.37 4.50 -17.67
CA ILE A 31 -40.86 3.33 -18.42
C ILE A 31 -40.83 2.11 -17.49
N GLU A 32 -41.99 1.47 -17.33
CA GLU A 32 -42.25 0.40 -16.37
C GLU A 32 -41.29 -0.81 -16.48
N VAL A 33 -40.98 -1.38 -15.32
CA VAL A 33 -40.01 -2.46 -15.03
C VAL A 33 -40.48 -3.86 -15.51
N ALA A 34 -41.43 -3.93 -16.45
CA ALA A 34 -42.10 -5.16 -16.83
C ALA A 34 -41.15 -6.27 -17.34
N PRO A 35 -40.09 -6.00 -18.14
CA PRO A 35 -39.21 -7.06 -18.65
C PRO A 35 -38.28 -7.66 -17.60
N LEU A 36 -37.84 -6.86 -16.61
CA LEU A 36 -36.90 -7.30 -15.56
C LEU A 36 -37.61 -7.99 -14.39
N GLN A 37 -38.84 -7.59 -14.06
CA GLN A 37 -39.69 -8.33 -13.13
C GLN A 37 -40.07 -9.71 -13.68
N ALA A 38 -40.31 -9.83 -14.99
CA ALA A 38 -40.56 -11.12 -15.65
C ALA A 38 -39.34 -12.06 -15.62
N ALA A 39 -38.12 -11.51 -15.54
CA ALA A 39 -36.88 -12.26 -15.37
C ALA A 39 -36.48 -12.47 -13.89
N GLY A 40 -37.31 -12.03 -12.93
CA GLY A 40 -37.04 -12.17 -11.49
C GLY A 40 -35.98 -11.20 -10.94
N VAL A 41 -35.56 -10.20 -11.71
CA VAL A 41 -34.55 -9.21 -11.29
C VAL A 41 -35.24 -8.10 -10.51
N ASN A 42 -35.07 -8.08 -9.20
CA ASN A 42 -35.59 -7.04 -8.32
C ASN A 42 -34.88 -5.69 -8.57
N GLY A 43 -35.54 -4.58 -8.24
CA GLY A 43 -35.03 -3.21 -8.51
C GLY A 43 -33.62 -2.96 -7.96
N VAL A 44 -33.23 -3.67 -6.91
CA VAL A 44 -31.88 -3.58 -6.31
C VAL A 44 -30.79 -4.05 -7.28
N GLY A 45 -31.04 -5.07 -8.12
CA GLY A 45 -30.07 -5.53 -9.13
C GLY A 45 -29.77 -4.47 -10.19
N SER A 46 -30.77 -3.67 -10.57
CA SER A 46 -30.60 -2.57 -11.54
C SER A 46 -29.78 -1.40 -10.98
N TYR A 47 -29.99 -1.03 -9.72
CA TYR A 47 -29.18 -0.01 -9.04
C TYR A 47 -27.72 -0.44 -8.89
N LEU A 48 -27.47 -1.71 -8.58
CA LEU A 48 -26.11 -2.23 -8.44
C LEU A 48 -25.37 -2.24 -9.77
N ALA A 49 -25.98 -2.72 -10.84
CA ALA A 49 -25.32 -2.74 -12.14
C ALA A 49 -25.08 -1.32 -12.72
N ALA A 50 -25.97 -0.36 -12.44
CA ALA A 50 -25.71 1.05 -12.72
C ALA A 50 -24.55 1.61 -11.87
N THR A 51 -24.49 1.26 -10.59
CA THR A 51 -23.40 1.67 -9.67
C THR A 51 -22.06 1.08 -10.12
N CYS A 52 -22.02 -0.21 -10.49
CA CYS A 52 -20.84 -0.86 -11.06
C CYS A 52 -20.43 -0.18 -12.38
N GLY A 53 -21.39 0.15 -13.25
CA GLY A 53 -21.13 0.88 -14.49
C GLY A 53 -20.49 2.25 -14.23
N ALA A 54 -21.02 3.03 -13.29
CA ALA A 54 -20.47 4.33 -12.90
C ALA A 54 -19.06 4.21 -12.31
N VAL A 55 -18.83 3.21 -11.45
CA VAL A 55 -17.50 2.92 -10.87
C VAL A 55 -16.51 2.55 -11.98
N MET A 56 -16.89 1.72 -12.94
CA MET A 56 -16.05 1.34 -14.08
C MET A 56 -15.71 2.53 -14.97
N ILE A 57 -16.67 3.44 -15.23
CA ILE A 57 -16.42 4.67 -15.99
C ILE A 57 -15.45 5.58 -15.26
N GLY A 58 -15.70 5.86 -13.97
CA GLY A 58 -14.82 6.69 -13.16
C GLY A 58 -13.42 6.12 -13.09
N TRP A 59 -13.31 4.82 -12.83
CA TRP A 59 -12.04 4.12 -12.71
C TRP A 59 -11.28 4.02 -14.03
N GLY A 60 -11.97 3.68 -15.13
CA GLY A 60 -11.37 3.65 -16.46
C GLY A 60 -10.87 5.02 -16.91
N SER A 61 -11.58 6.09 -16.54
CA SER A 61 -11.16 7.47 -16.77
C SER A 61 -9.88 7.83 -16.01
N ILE A 62 -9.76 7.38 -14.75
CA ILE A 62 -8.54 7.52 -13.95
C ILE A 62 -7.36 6.78 -14.59
N LEU A 63 -7.56 5.56 -15.10
CA LEU A 63 -6.50 4.80 -15.78
C LEU A 63 -6.07 5.45 -17.10
N ILE A 64 -7.01 6.03 -17.87
CA ILE A 64 -6.70 6.80 -19.08
C ILE A 64 -5.90 8.05 -18.72
N ALA A 65 -6.34 8.81 -17.71
CA ALA A 65 -5.62 10.00 -17.25
C ALA A 65 -4.22 9.64 -16.74
N ALA A 66 -4.11 8.53 -16.00
CA ALA A 66 -2.84 7.99 -15.55
C ALA A 66 -1.95 7.59 -16.73
N ALA A 67 -2.48 6.98 -17.80
CA ALA A 67 -1.68 6.63 -18.97
C ALA A 67 -0.97 7.83 -19.63
N HIS A 68 -1.52 9.04 -19.48
CA HIS A 68 -0.92 10.29 -19.96
C HIS A 68 0.03 10.96 -18.95
N ARG A 69 0.01 10.54 -17.70
CA ARG A 69 0.73 11.14 -16.57
C ARG A 69 1.35 10.06 -15.70
N ALA A 70 2.64 9.78 -15.92
CA ALA A 70 3.38 8.71 -15.24
C ALA A 70 3.32 8.81 -13.70
N GLU A 71 3.21 10.03 -13.18
CA GLU A 71 3.06 10.37 -11.76
C GLU A 71 1.75 9.86 -11.15
N LEU A 72 0.70 9.64 -11.95
CA LEU A 72 -0.60 9.16 -11.47
C LEU A 72 -0.72 7.63 -11.43
N TRP A 73 0.27 6.88 -11.93
CA TRP A 73 0.19 5.42 -12.01
C TRP A 73 0.15 4.76 -10.64
N PHE A 74 0.96 5.28 -9.72
CA PHE A 74 1.05 4.77 -8.36
C PHE A 74 -0.23 5.04 -7.54
N PRO A 75 -0.74 6.29 -7.43
CA PRO A 75 -1.97 6.54 -6.70
C PRO A 75 -3.18 5.87 -7.34
N ALA A 76 -3.25 5.78 -8.68
CA ALA A 76 -4.29 5.00 -9.35
C ALA A 76 -4.18 3.52 -8.94
N GLY A 77 -3.00 2.92 -9.07
CA GLY A 77 -2.79 1.52 -8.69
C GLY A 77 -3.15 1.19 -7.25
N LEU A 78 -2.67 2.01 -6.31
CA LEU A 78 -2.96 1.88 -4.88
C LEU A 78 -4.46 2.02 -4.60
N GLY A 79 -5.12 3.01 -5.21
CA GLY A 79 -6.56 3.21 -5.08
C GLY A 79 -7.36 1.99 -5.55
N THR A 80 -6.98 1.36 -6.67
CA THR A 80 -7.62 0.10 -7.12
C THR A 80 -7.36 -1.04 -6.15
N GLY A 81 -6.13 -1.18 -5.64
CA GLY A 81 -5.79 -2.21 -4.65
C GLY A 81 -6.59 -2.08 -3.35
N LEU A 82 -6.78 -0.86 -2.84
CA LEU A 82 -7.60 -0.62 -1.66
C LEU A 82 -9.09 -0.85 -1.93
N GLY A 83 -9.59 -0.46 -3.11
CA GLY A 83 -10.95 -0.76 -3.54
C GLY A 83 -11.25 -2.27 -3.56
N PHE A 84 -10.29 -3.09 -4.01
CA PHE A 84 -10.37 -4.55 -3.95
C PHE A 84 -10.52 -5.10 -2.54
N ILE A 85 -9.69 -4.61 -1.63
CA ILE A 85 -9.73 -5.05 -0.24
C ILE A 85 -11.06 -4.66 0.38
N GLY A 86 -11.54 -3.42 0.16
CA GLY A 86 -12.85 -2.96 0.62
C GLY A 86 -13.99 -3.84 0.12
N LEU A 87 -14.05 -4.12 -1.18
CA LEU A 87 -15.09 -4.98 -1.78
C LEU A 87 -15.01 -6.43 -1.29
N ALA A 88 -13.80 -7.00 -1.19
CA ALA A 88 -13.59 -8.33 -0.67
C ALA A 88 -14.01 -8.44 0.80
N LEU A 89 -13.74 -7.41 1.62
CA LEU A 89 -14.16 -7.34 3.03
C LEU A 89 -15.67 -7.20 3.17
N VAL A 90 -16.32 -6.37 2.36
CA VAL A 90 -17.80 -6.27 2.33
C VAL A 90 -18.42 -7.60 1.93
N ARG A 91 -17.82 -8.32 0.98
CA ARG A 91 -18.28 -9.65 0.57
C ARG A 91 -18.06 -10.71 1.63
N LEU A 92 -16.89 -10.71 2.26
CA LEU A 92 -16.58 -11.61 3.38
C LEU A 92 -17.58 -11.36 4.52
N TRP A 93 -17.81 -10.09 4.88
CA TRP A 93 -18.81 -9.69 5.86
C TRP A 93 -20.21 -10.20 5.49
N ALA A 94 -20.64 -9.97 4.25
CA ALA A 94 -21.94 -10.41 3.74
C ALA A 94 -22.10 -11.95 3.75
N SER A 95 -21.02 -12.70 3.47
CA SER A 95 -21.03 -14.16 3.51
C SER A 95 -21.04 -14.73 4.94
N LEU A 96 -20.54 -13.97 5.91
CA LEU A 96 -20.48 -14.35 7.32
C LEU A 96 -21.73 -13.90 8.09
N SER A 97 -22.42 -12.86 7.63
CA SER A 97 -23.71 -12.46 8.18
C SER A 97 -24.78 -13.46 7.77
N ALA A 98 -25.40 -14.14 8.74
CA ALA A 98 -26.57 -15.02 8.52
C ALA A 98 -27.86 -14.24 8.17
N ASP A 99 -27.74 -12.94 7.91
CA ASP A 99 -28.84 -12.04 7.61
C ASP A 99 -29.24 -12.19 6.13
N PRO A 100 -30.50 -12.55 5.83
CA PRO A 100 -30.99 -12.71 4.47
C PRO A 100 -30.91 -11.43 3.61
N ALA A 101 -30.79 -10.25 4.22
CA ALA A 101 -30.48 -9.01 3.49
C ALA A 101 -29.09 -9.05 2.81
N PHE A 102 -28.19 -9.91 3.28
CA PHE A 102 -26.83 -10.05 2.78
C PHE A 102 -26.61 -11.28 1.88
N ALA A 103 -27.50 -12.28 1.92
CA ALA A 103 -27.53 -13.36 0.92
C ALA A 103 -27.66 -12.82 -0.52
N PHE A 104 -28.24 -11.63 -0.66
CA PHE A 104 -28.31 -10.84 -1.90
C PHE A 104 -26.94 -10.46 -2.47
N PHE A 105 -25.93 -10.17 -1.64
CA PHE A 105 -24.57 -9.89 -2.10
C PHE A 105 -23.83 -11.15 -2.61
N ALA A 106 -24.35 -12.36 -2.33
CA ALA A 106 -23.75 -13.61 -2.78
C ALA A 106 -24.19 -14.03 -4.21
N MET A 107 -25.27 -13.46 -4.77
CA MET A 107 -25.86 -13.83 -6.07
C MET A 107 -25.32 -13.08 -7.31
N LEU A 108 -24.40 -12.12 -7.13
CA LEU A 108 -23.86 -11.25 -8.19
C LEU A 108 -22.78 -11.97 -9.05
N LEU A 109 -23.18 -12.94 -9.88
CA LEU A 109 -22.21 -13.86 -10.52
C LEU A 109 -21.71 -13.55 -11.96
N PRO A 110 -22.34 -12.71 -12.82
CA PRO A 110 -21.75 -12.43 -14.16
C PRO A 110 -20.98 -11.10 -14.27
N GLY A 111 -21.56 -9.99 -13.81
CA GLY A 111 -20.99 -8.65 -13.98
C GLY A 111 -19.77 -8.37 -13.09
N GLU A 112 -19.75 -8.97 -11.91
CA GLU A 112 -18.62 -8.89 -10.99
C GLU A 112 -17.39 -9.59 -11.52
N VAL A 113 -17.52 -10.74 -12.19
CA VAL A 113 -16.35 -11.47 -12.72
C VAL A 113 -15.63 -10.62 -13.76
N VAL A 114 -16.35 -9.87 -14.60
CA VAL A 114 -15.75 -8.95 -15.56
C VAL A 114 -15.08 -7.76 -14.86
N LEU A 115 -15.70 -7.21 -13.81
CA LEU A 115 -15.12 -6.14 -12.99
C LEU A 115 -13.87 -6.63 -12.22
N PHE A 116 -13.93 -7.79 -11.59
CA PHE A 116 -12.82 -8.44 -10.89
C PHE A 116 -11.69 -8.78 -11.85
N LEU A 117 -11.97 -9.31 -13.05
CA LEU A 117 -10.94 -9.60 -14.06
C LEU A 117 -10.32 -8.32 -14.62
N ALA A 118 -11.11 -7.30 -14.96
CA ALA A 118 -10.59 -6.04 -15.49
C ALA A 118 -9.77 -5.28 -14.44
N LEU A 119 -10.23 -5.26 -13.18
CA LEU A 119 -9.47 -4.71 -12.08
C LEU A 119 -8.25 -5.58 -11.73
N ALA A 120 -8.32 -6.92 -11.88
CA ALA A 120 -7.20 -7.82 -11.55
C ALA A 120 -6.11 -7.69 -12.61
N ILE A 121 -6.48 -7.49 -13.87
CA ILE A 121 -5.58 -7.10 -14.95
C ILE A 121 -4.97 -5.72 -14.66
N ALA A 122 -5.74 -4.73 -14.22
CA ALA A 122 -5.20 -3.43 -13.80
C ALA A 122 -4.24 -3.56 -12.60
N PHE A 123 -4.59 -4.38 -11.60
CA PHE A 123 -3.75 -4.70 -10.45
C PHE A 123 -2.47 -5.42 -10.87
N LEU A 124 -2.54 -6.41 -11.76
CA LEU A 124 -1.37 -7.10 -12.33
C LEU A 124 -0.46 -6.13 -13.09
N GLN A 125 -1.03 -5.14 -13.79
CA GLN A 125 -0.25 -4.12 -14.50
C GLN A 125 0.48 -3.18 -13.55
N VAL A 126 -0.18 -2.71 -12.49
CA VAL A 126 0.52 -1.91 -11.46
C VAL A 126 1.50 -2.79 -10.70
N SER A 127 1.19 -4.08 -10.51
CA SER A 127 2.09 -5.07 -9.89
C SER A 127 3.35 -5.30 -10.70
N VAL A 128 3.29 -5.31 -12.04
CA VAL A 128 4.47 -5.38 -12.91
C VAL A 128 5.31 -4.10 -12.80
N GLY A 129 4.66 -2.93 -12.77
CA GLY A 129 5.35 -1.64 -12.57
C GLY A 129 5.99 -1.52 -11.18
N VAL A 130 5.29 -1.99 -10.15
CA VAL A 130 5.78 -2.08 -8.77
C VAL A 130 6.92 -3.09 -8.69
N TRP A 131 6.82 -4.25 -9.35
CA TRP A 131 7.88 -5.25 -9.38
C TRP A 131 9.16 -4.73 -10.04
N GLY A 132 9.03 -3.96 -11.13
CA GLY A 132 10.17 -3.25 -11.72
C GLY A 132 10.82 -2.29 -10.72
N ARG A 133 10.02 -1.44 -10.07
CA ARG A 133 10.52 -0.50 -9.04
C ARG A 133 11.11 -1.20 -7.81
N LEU A 134 10.57 -2.35 -7.41
CA LEU A 134 11.09 -3.18 -6.32
C LEU A 134 12.43 -3.82 -6.71
N LYS A 135 12.60 -4.23 -7.97
CA LYS A 135 13.91 -4.68 -8.48
C LYS A 135 14.92 -3.54 -8.46
N ASP A 136 14.55 -2.37 -8.97
CA ASP A 136 15.41 -1.18 -8.97
C ASP A 136 15.82 -0.81 -7.53
N ALA A 137 14.86 -0.81 -6.61
CA ALA A 137 15.09 -0.63 -5.18
C ALA A 137 16.05 -1.65 -4.58
N PHE A 138 15.88 -2.93 -4.92
CA PHE A 138 16.76 -3.99 -4.46
C PHE A 138 18.19 -3.81 -4.98
N PHE A 139 18.36 -3.48 -6.26
CA PHE A 139 19.68 -3.17 -6.82
C PHE A 139 20.30 -1.92 -6.19
N SER A 140 19.50 -0.89 -5.93
CA SER A 140 19.91 0.32 -5.22
C SER A 140 20.43 0.00 -3.81
N LEU A 141 19.74 -0.86 -3.05
CA LEU A 141 20.20 -1.35 -1.75
C LEU A 141 21.52 -2.14 -1.88
N ARG A 142 21.66 -2.96 -2.91
CA ARG A 142 22.88 -3.74 -3.17
C ARG A 142 24.06 -2.88 -3.62
N ALA A 143 23.82 -1.67 -4.11
CA ALA A 143 24.85 -0.70 -4.45
C ALA A 143 25.40 0.06 -3.22
N ALA A 144 24.76 -0.05 -2.06
CA ALA A 144 25.28 0.54 -0.83
C ALA A 144 26.61 -0.12 -0.41
N PRO A 145 27.50 0.58 0.33
CA PRO A 145 28.73 -0.01 0.84
C PRO A 145 28.45 -1.30 1.62
N GLY A 146 29.31 -2.31 1.47
CA GLY A 146 29.08 -3.64 2.06
C GLY A 146 28.85 -3.63 3.57
N TRP A 147 29.52 -2.73 4.30
CA TRP A 147 29.33 -2.57 5.74
C TRP A 147 27.91 -2.05 6.10
N VAL A 148 27.32 -1.19 5.25
CA VAL A 148 25.93 -0.71 5.44
C VAL A 148 24.96 -1.87 5.23
N GLN A 149 25.19 -2.69 4.22
CA GLN A 149 24.36 -3.87 3.98
C GLN A 149 24.39 -4.83 5.17
N LEU A 150 25.60 -5.11 5.71
CA LEU A 150 25.74 -5.92 6.91
C LEU A 150 25.03 -5.28 8.12
N TRP A 151 25.15 -3.97 8.30
CA TRP A 151 24.48 -3.24 9.38
C TRP A 151 22.95 -3.40 9.30
N VAL A 152 22.38 -3.19 8.12
CA VAL A 152 20.93 -3.30 7.88
C VAL A 152 20.44 -4.72 8.17
N TRP A 153 21.07 -5.73 7.59
CA TRP A 153 20.58 -7.11 7.66
C TRP A 153 20.83 -7.79 9.01
N LEU A 154 21.97 -7.51 9.66
CA LEU A 154 22.35 -8.22 10.88
C LEU A 154 21.98 -7.49 12.17
N PHE A 155 21.77 -6.17 12.11
CA PHE A 155 21.48 -5.37 13.31
C PHE A 155 20.15 -4.63 13.20
N LEU A 156 19.99 -3.79 12.18
CA LEU A 156 18.83 -2.91 12.11
C LEU A 156 17.52 -3.69 11.92
N LEU A 157 17.49 -4.64 10.98
CA LEU A 157 16.31 -5.47 10.74
C LEU A 157 15.99 -6.35 11.96
N PRO A 158 16.95 -7.09 12.56
CA PRO A 158 16.69 -7.84 13.80
C PRO A 158 16.24 -6.97 14.98
N ALA A 159 16.78 -5.76 15.16
CA ALA A 159 16.36 -4.87 16.24
C ALA A 159 14.88 -4.48 16.10
N ASN A 160 14.45 -4.14 14.89
CA ASN A 160 13.05 -3.80 14.62
C ASN A 160 12.12 -5.02 14.66
N MET A 161 12.55 -6.16 14.07
CA MET A 161 11.77 -7.40 14.09
C MET A 161 11.66 -8.00 15.49
N GLY A 162 12.66 -7.80 16.34
CA GLY A 162 12.60 -8.14 17.75
C GLY A 162 11.44 -7.45 18.45
N GLY A 163 11.14 -6.19 18.12
CA GLY A 163 9.97 -5.49 18.66
C GLY A 163 8.65 -6.17 18.28
N VAL A 164 8.49 -6.58 17.02
CA VAL A 164 7.28 -7.29 16.55
C VAL A 164 7.12 -8.64 17.26
N VAL A 165 8.19 -9.43 17.31
CA VAL A 165 8.17 -10.77 17.94
C VAL A 165 7.91 -10.65 19.44
N LEU A 166 8.66 -9.78 20.13
CA LEU A 166 8.51 -9.62 21.57
C LEU A 166 7.17 -9.00 21.95
N TYR A 167 6.61 -8.11 21.13
CA TYR A 167 5.26 -7.62 21.37
C TYR A 167 4.25 -8.77 21.26
N GLY A 168 4.32 -9.60 20.21
CA GLY A 168 3.46 -10.77 20.07
C GLY A 168 3.52 -11.72 21.26
N LEU A 169 4.70 -11.94 21.82
CA LEU A 169 4.92 -12.87 22.93
C LEU A 169 4.62 -12.30 24.32
N THR A 170 4.89 -11.01 24.53
CA THR A 170 4.89 -10.39 25.88
C THR A 170 3.84 -9.31 26.05
N GLN A 171 3.30 -8.78 24.95
CA GLN A 171 2.44 -7.60 24.91
C GLN A 171 3.04 -6.37 25.62
N HIS A 172 4.38 -6.34 25.77
CA HIS A 172 5.05 -5.28 26.49
C HIS A 172 4.97 -3.94 25.72
N PRO A 173 4.63 -2.81 26.36
CA PRO A 173 4.44 -1.53 25.69
C PRO A 173 5.65 -1.08 24.85
N LEU A 174 6.87 -1.21 25.39
CA LEU A 174 8.10 -0.90 24.64
C LEU A 174 8.20 -1.67 23.31
N ALA A 175 7.98 -2.98 23.32
CA ALA A 175 8.04 -3.78 22.12
C ALA A 175 6.93 -3.39 21.12
N GLY A 176 5.73 -3.06 21.63
CA GLY A 176 4.61 -2.59 20.80
C GLY A 176 4.91 -1.26 20.10
N TRP A 177 5.51 -0.30 20.80
CA TRP A 177 5.91 0.97 20.19
C TRP A 177 7.03 0.80 19.15
N VAL A 178 7.99 -0.11 19.41
CA VAL A 178 9.01 -0.47 18.41
C VAL A 178 8.36 -1.08 17.16
N ALA A 179 7.43 -2.03 17.32
CA ALA A 179 6.73 -2.67 16.22
C ALA A 179 5.93 -1.65 15.37
N LEU A 180 5.24 -0.71 16.02
CA LEU A 180 4.50 0.35 15.34
C LEU A 180 5.44 1.31 14.58
N GLY A 181 6.54 1.72 15.21
CA GLY A 181 7.56 2.54 14.57
C GLY A 181 8.19 1.86 13.36
N PHE A 182 8.46 0.56 13.46
CA PHE A 182 8.95 -0.23 12.33
C PHE A 182 7.95 -0.27 11.17
N LEU A 183 6.67 -0.51 11.45
CA LEU A 183 5.62 -0.50 10.43
C LEU A 183 5.54 0.86 9.74
N PHE A 184 5.56 1.96 10.50
CA PHE A 184 5.57 3.31 9.93
C PHE A 184 6.74 3.51 8.98
N VAL A 185 7.96 3.17 9.43
CA VAL A 185 9.19 3.31 8.62
C VAL A 185 9.10 2.50 7.33
N VAL A 186 8.69 1.22 7.41
CA VAL A 186 8.56 0.36 6.25
C VAL A 186 7.60 0.96 5.23
N LEU A 187 6.43 1.44 5.68
CA LEU A 187 5.42 2.01 4.78
C LEU A 187 5.90 3.32 4.15
N ALA A 188 6.44 4.24 4.95
CA ALA A 188 6.92 5.53 4.46
C ALA A 188 8.11 5.37 3.50
N ASN A 189 9.10 4.56 3.86
CA ASN A 189 10.26 4.33 3.01
C ASN A 189 9.94 3.50 1.78
N MET A 190 9.02 2.54 1.86
CA MET A 190 8.55 1.83 0.66
C MET A 190 7.91 2.80 -0.33
N ALA A 191 7.07 3.74 0.15
CA ALA A 191 6.49 4.77 -0.72
C ALA A 191 7.57 5.63 -1.40
N LEU A 192 8.56 6.10 -0.64
CA LEU A 192 9.68 6.89 -1.18
C LEU A 192 10.53 6.11 -2.17
N VAL A 193 10.91 4.89 -1.82
CA VAL A 193 11.76 4.03 -2.66
C VAL A 193 11.07 3.66 -3.97
N LEU A 194 9.75 3.40 -3.92
CA LEU A 194 8.97 3.17 -5.14
C LEU A 194 8.86 4.44 -5.98
N TYR A 195 8.73 5.61 -5.35
CA TYR A 195 8.67 6.89 -6.05
C TYR A 195 10.01 7.23 -6.74
N GLU A 196 11.12 7.17 -6.00
CA GLU A 196 12.48 7.52 -6.45
C GLU A 196 13.17 6.39 -7.23
N ARG A 197 12.55 5.20 -7.31
CA ARG A 197 13.10 3.99 -7.92
C ARG A 197 14.45 3.57 -7.31
N GLY A 198 14.61 3.79 -6.02
CA GLY A 198 15.84 3.49 -5.31
C GLY A 198 15.90 4.17 -3.95
N ILE A 199 17.02 3.98 -3.27
CA ILE A 199 17.28 4.55 -1.96
C ILE A 199 18.03 5.87 -2.15
N SER A 200 17.38 6.99 -1.81
CA SER A 200 18.04 8.28 -1.68
C SER A 200 18.27 8.63 -0.20
N ARG A 201 19.00 9.71 0.05
CA ARG A 201 19.12 10.27 1.40
C ARG A 201 17.80 10.67 2.03
N LEU A 202 16.74 10.94 1.24
CA LEU A 202 15.42 11.27 1.78
C LEU A 202 14.83 10.12 2.61
N THR A 203 15.18 8.88 2.27
CA THR A 203 14.73 7.69 3.00
C THR A 203 15.21 7.63 4.45
N SER A 204 16.17 8.48 4.84
CA SER A 204 16.58 8.64 6.24
C SER A 204 15.60 9.48 7.08
N LEU A 205 14.83 10.37 6.47
CA LEU A 205 13.95 11.28 7.20
C LEU A 205 12.80 10.55 7.90
N PRO A 206 12.09 9.58 7.27
CA PRO A 206 11.03 8.85 7.96
C PRO A 206 11.50 8.04 9.16
N HIS A 207 12.79 7.67 9.24
CA HIS A 207 13.36 6.98 10.40
C HIS A 207 13.33 7.84 11.65
N LEU A 208 13.76 9.10 11.53
CA LEU A 208 13.93 10.01 12.65
C LEU A 208 12.61 10.32 13.37
N ILE A 209 11.49 10.26 12.66
CA ILE A 209 10.15 10.57 13.19
C ILE A 209 9.78 9.63 14.35
N PRO A 210 9.73 8.29 14.18
CA PRO A 210 9.48 7.37 15.28
C PRO A 210 10.72 7.04 16.10
N TRP A 211 11.91 6.93 15.49
CA TRP A 211 13.08 6.39 16.17
C TRP A 211 13.71 7.34 17.18
N VAL A 212 13.66 8.65 16.98
CA VAL A 212 14.18 9.61 17.99
C VAL A 212 13.33 9.58 19.27
N PRO A 213 11.98 9.70 19.20
CA PRO A 213 11.13 9.49 20.38
C PRO A 213 11.29 8.10 21.00
N LEU A 214 11.38 7.04 20.19
CA LEU A 214 11.56 5.67 20.68
C LEU A 214 12.91 5.46 21.37
N GLN A 215 13.97 6.12 20.90
CA GLN A 215 15.27 6.10 21.55
C GLN A 215 15.17 6.68 22.96
N ILE A 216 14.51 7.84 23.10
CA ILE A 216 14.28 8.49 24.40
C ILE A 216 13.42 7.60 25.30
N TYR A 217 12.33 7.04 24.76
CA TYR A 217 11.43 6.16 25.50
C TYR A 217 12.12 4.88 25.98
N THR A 218 12.96 4.28 25.15
CA THR A 218 13.79 3.12 25.52
C THR A 218 14.80 3.51 26.61
N GLY A 219 15.39 4.70 26.52
CA GLY A 219 16.26 5.25 27.56
C GLY A 219 15.56 5.39 28.90
N PHE A 220 14.31 5.88 28.93
CA PHE A 220 13.53 5.93 30.17
C PHE A 220 13.35 4.56 30.81
N TRP A 221 13.03 3.53 30.02
CA TRP A 221 12.95 2.16 30.53
C TRP A 221 14.27 1.63 31.09
N LEU A 222 15.40 1.93 30.43
CA LEU A 222 16.72 1.46 30.83
C LEU A 222 17.27 2.16 32.07
N PHE A 223 17.04 3.46 32.20
CA PHE A 223 17.76 4.30 33.16
C PHE A 223 16.89 4.89 34.28
N ALA A 224 15.57 4.99 34.09
CA ALA A 224 14.69 5.71 35.01
C ALA A 224 13.55 4.84 35.57
N TRP A 225 12.84 4.09 34.73
CA TRP A 225 11.67 3.31 35.17
C TRP A 225 12.04 1.91 35.64
N GLY A 226 13.04 1.27 35.02
CA GLY A 226 13.41 -0.10 35.34
C GLY A 226 12.25 -1.09 35.13
N GLY A 227 12.26 -2.20 35.86
CA GLY A 227 11.16 -3.17 35.85
C GLY A 227 11.04 -4.03 34.59
N LEU A 228 12.01 -3.94 33.67
CA LEU A 228 12.07 -4.83 32.52
C LEU A 228 12.46 -6.24 32.97
N SER A 229 11.81 -7.25 32.39
CA SER A 229 12.28 -8.64 32.50
C SER A 229 13.70 -8.78 31.94
N PRO A 230 14.46 -9.84 32.28
CA PRO A 230 15.80 -10.04 31.73
C PRO A 230 15.84 -10.01 30.20
N THR A 231 14.88 -10.67 29.54
CA THR A 231 14.74 -10.68 28.08
C THR A 231 14.45 -9.29 27.53
N MET A 232 13.53 -8.54 28.14
CA MET A 232 13.20 -7.18 27.71
C MET A 232 14.35 -6.20 27.96
N THR A 233 15.15 -6.41 29.01
CA THR A 233 16.34 -5.62 29.31
C THR A 233 17.39 -5.80 28.23
N LEU A 234 17.67 -7.06 27.84
CA LEU A 234 18.61 -7.37 26.76
C LEU A 234 18.14 -6.75 25.44
N PHE A 235 16.85 -6.90 25.12
CA PHE A 235 16.25 -6.29 23.94
C PHE A 235 16.35 -4.76 23.95
N ALA A 236 16.01 -4.12 25.06
CA ALA A 236 16.05 -2.66 25.20
C ALA A 236 17.48 -2.13 25.01
N TRP A 237 18.49 -2.77 25.60
CA TRP A 237 19.89 -2.41 25.38
C TRP A 237 20.33 -2.57 23.93
N PHE A 238 19.98 -3.71 23.31
CA PHE A 238 20.30 -3.96 21.91
C PHE A 238 19.63 -2.93 20.99
N TYR A 239 18.33 -2.70 21.16
CA TYR A 239 17.56 -1.73 20.41
C TYR A 239 18.11 -0.31 20.58
N PHE A 240 18.35 0.11 21.83
CA PHE A 240 18.92 1.43 22.14
C PHE A 240 20.28 1.64 21.48
N GLY A 241 21.18 0.65 21.49
CA GLY A 241 22.48 0.75 20.83
C GLY A 241 22.36 0.86 19.30
N VAL A 242 21.62 -0.06 18.69
CA VAL A 242 21.48 -0.14 17.22
C VAL A 242 20.76 1.09 16.66
N ILE A 243 19.65 1.49 17.27
CA ILE A 243 18.86 2.64 16.81
C ILE A 243 19.56 3.97 17.13
N GLY A 244 20.29 4.06 18.24
CA GLY A 244 21.10 5.23 18.54
C GLY A 244 22.15 5.51 17.46
N ILE A 245 22.89 4.48 17.03
CA ILE A 245 23.86 4.58 15.94
C ILE A 245 23.15 4.91 14.61
N SER A 246 22.03 4.24 14.33
CA SER A 246 21.30 4.44 13.07
C SER A 246 20.71 5.84 12.96
N ASN A 247 20.14 6.38 14.04
CA ASN A 247 19.65 7.76 14.11
C ASN A 247 20.74 8.80 13.82
N ALA A 248 21.99 8.56 14.24
CA ALA A 248 23.09 9.46 13.94
C ALA A 248 23.40 9.51 12.43
N PHE A 249 23.41 8.34 11.78
CA PHE A 249 23.55 8.26 10.32
C PHE A 249 22.35 8.87 9.60
N ASP A 250 21.12 8.59 10.06
CA ASP A 250 19.90 9.12 9.47
C ASP A 250 19.84 10.64 9.58
N ALA A 251 20.22 11.22 10.72
CA ALA A 251 20.29 12.66 10.92
C ALA A 251 21.29 13.31 9.95
N TYR A 252 22.46 12.69 9.77
CA TYR A 252 23.47 13.17 8.84
C TYR A 252 22.98 13.11 7.37
N ASP A 253 22.36 12.00 6.96
CA ASP A 253 21.83 11.85 5.61
C ASP A 253 20.66 12.80 5.34
N THR A 254 19.76 12.96 6.31
CA THR A 254 18.65 13.92 6.24
C THR A 254 19.20 15.35 6.09
N TRP A 255 20.22 15.72 6.87
CA TRP A 255 20.85 17.04 6.76
C TRP A 255 21.47 17.27 5.37
N ARG A 256 22.21 16.29 4.83
CA ARG A 256 22.77 16.38 3.46
C ARG A 256 21.69 16.47 2.40
N TRP A 257 20.57 15.77 2.59
CA TRP A 257 19.40 15.94 1.73
C TRP A 257 18.87 17.38 1.83
N PHE A 258 18.69 17.96 3.01
CA PHE A 258 18.29 19.38 3.08
C PHE A 258 19.30 20.34 2.45
N ARG A 259 20.58 19.96 2.33
CA ARG A 259 21.63 20.71 1.61
C ARG A 259 21.59 20.55 0.08
N GLY A 260 20.64 19.80 -0.47
CA GLY A 260 20.44 19.65 -1.91
C GLY A 260 20.97 18.36 -2.52
N GLU A 261 21.55 17.44 -1.73
CA GLU A 261 21.95 16.14 -2.25
C GLU A 261 20.72 15.27 -2.55
N ARG A 262 20.41 15.06 -3.84
CA ARG A 262 19.25 14.28 -4.32
C ARG A 262 19.63 12.95 -4.98
N ALA A 263 20.89 12.55 -4.89
CA ALA A 263 21.37 11.33 -5.52
C ALA A 263 20.62 10.10 -5.00
N VAL A 264 20.26 9.21 -5.93
CA VAL A 264 19.68 7.89 -5.67
C VAL A 264 20.81 6.86 -5.81
N LEU A 265 20.98 6.01 -4.80
CA LEU A 265 22.03 4.99 -4.80
C LEU A 265 21.91 4.07 -6.02
N GLY A 266 23.02 3.82 -6.69
CA GLY A 266 23.08 2.92 -7.86
C GLY A 266 22.59 3.52 -9.18
N VAL A 267 22.20 4.80 -9.21
CA VAL A 267 21.87 5.54 -10.44
C VAL A 267 22.98 6.57 -10.69
N SER A 268 23.66 6.51 -11.85
CA SER A 268 24.69 7.49 -12.20
C SER A 268 24.07 8.87 -12.46
N ALA A 269 24.78 9.93 -12.06
CA ALA A 269 24.34 11.32 -12.24
C ALA A 269 24.25 11.77 -13.71
N GLU A 270 24.69 10.95 -14.67
CA GLU A 270 24.73 11.26 -16.10
C GLU A 270 23.36 11.20 -16.81
N VAL A 271 22.29 10.78 -16.12
CA VAL A 271 20.94 10.62 -16.72
C VAL A 271 19.90 11.56 -16.08
N ALA A 272 20.32 12.50 -15.23
CA ALA A 272 19.44 13.47 -14.58
C ALA A 272 19.38 14.80 -15.35
#